data_AF-A0A7X7FTZ4-F1
#
_entry.id   AF-A0A7X7FTZ4-F1
#
_cell.length_a   1.000
_cell.length_b   1.000
_cell.length_c   1.000
_cell.angle_alpha   90.00
_cell.angle_beta   90.00
_cell.angle_gamma   90.00
#
_symmetry.space_group_name_H-M   'P 1'
#
loop_
_entity.id
_entity.type
_entity.pdbx_description
1 polymer ?
#
loop_
_entity_poly.entity_id
_entity_poly.type
_entity_poly.pdbx_seq_one_letter_code
_entity_poly.pdbx_strand_id
1 'polypeptide(L)'
;MLALLPIALLASGCPQGGTGSLSRSGLAPTMDRLVAAYDDLAGKRFQVIADFEDPVQATLFRLQPAGAPDAVGISTDNAQLRTGVGSLRVKLSRTDQRLVCASHADSQWGFPRDWSKYNLLLISVYSPRQLGGFMVLARSGNNLAMRYQSPPLLLNSGWNLLRLDLGDMADHIDLSDVRSLEFGCDPLDSPVDLHLDDLIVVDNMRELFATPERQPGDLYVRSIGRRLSVGAQDRFELTFSHGRIRQWFDLGTDKTRIHNLIGPGALGPLPTPASEGGRPVTAAEAAAEWLGAGTMLQTYQALTSANPLRVIIQSEWRFTPPNQVPSEGDPYHRWYYSIHRDGRVYVECSGTALGQTATGRIAISFCCDASTGFQTQMVSPAQPDTTRAATGDDFLLFSRPTKGQADLLVAPFKTPLSSASDSTPDSRTCGTWVVGTEEQRFGFAAMIRIWPPDIDSPELAAPMVADYRHPLPLQIDAGQLVRTDPGDFDNDGFSEGGGYYVLQLDGAIAKIRIDGHRKLRFSPVFKLVDVANRDVWIYVDGRQIRDTVLDEDGNLLFAVPGVISRETLLEITSRSVDAK
;
A
#
# COMPACT_ATOMS: atom_id res chain seq x y z
N MET A 1 61.87 -3.70 62.75
CA MET A 1 62.71 -4.90 62.95
C MET A 1 62.07 -5.77 64.01
N LEU A 2 61.24 -6.72 63.61
CA LEU A 2 60.98 -7.99 64.31
C LEU A 2 60.00 -8.78 63.43
N ALA A 3 60.52 -9.83 62.80
CA ALA A 3 59.80 -10.75 61.92
C ALA A 3 59.42 -11.99 62.73
N LEU A 4 58.18 -12.44 62.57
CA LEU A 4 57.67 -13.73 63.03
C LEU A 4 56.69 -14.25 61.96
N LEU A 5 57.05 -15.34 61.30
CA LEU A 5 56.13 -16.33 60.72
C LEU A 5 55.34 -17.00 61.87
N PRO A 6 54.14 -17.62 61.71
CA PRO A 6 53.89 -18.64 60.65
C PRO A 6 52.40 -18.92 60.21
N ILE A 7 52.27 -19.82 59.21
CA ILE A 7 51.19 -20.78 58.90
C ILE A 7 49.76 -20.25 58.63
N ALA A 8 49.23 -20.55 57.43
CA ALA A 8 47.79 -20.63 57.19
C ALA A 8 47.43 -21.89 56.38
N LEU A 9 46.45 -22.63 56.92
CA LEU A 9 45.89 -23.89 56.48
C LEU A 9 45.17 -23.82 55.12
N LEU A 10 45.18 -24.96 54.41
CA LEU A 10 44.19 -25.33 53.40
C LEU A 10 42.85 -25.66 54.07
N ALA A 11 41.76 -25.07 53.59
CA ALA A 11 40.40 -25.60 53.74
C ALA A 11 39.63 -25.35 52.43
N SER A 12 39.19 -26.45 51.83
CA SER A 12 38.33 -26.49 50.65
C SER A 12 36.91 -26.02 50.98
N GLY A 13 36.30 -25.21 50.11
CA GLY A 13 34.88 -24.90 50.14
C GLY A 13 34.35 -24.56 48.75
N CYS A 14 33.36 -25.32 48.27
CA CYS A 14 32.64 -25.09 47.02
C CYS A 14 31.92 -23.73 47.03
N PRO A 15 31.89 -22.96 45.93
CA PRO A 15 30.89 -21.92 45.75
C PRO A 15 29.65 -22.49 45.05
N GLN A 16 28.53 -22.46 45.77
CA GLN A 16 27.18 -22.62 45.26
C GLN A 16 26.92 -21.61 44.13
N GLY A 17 26.27 -22.08 43.06
CA GLY A 17 25.78 -21.25 41.97
C GLY A 17 24.75 -20.23 42.48
N GLY A 18 25.14 -18.96 42.44
CA GLY A 18 24.23 -17.84 42.64
C GLY A 18 23.57 -17.47 41.32
N THR A 19 22.24 -17.47 41.31
CA THR A 19 21.39 -16.76 40.34
C THR A 19 21.74 -15.27 40.37
N GLY A 20 22.59 -14.84 39.43
CA GLY A 20 22.95 -13.44 39.25
C GLY A 20 21.84 -12.69 38.54
N SER A 21 21.24 -11.71 39.22
CA SER A 21 20.50 -10.61 38.61
C SER A 21 21.34 -9.98 37.48
N LEU A 22 20.78 -9.88 36.28
CA LEU A 22 21.37 -9.18 35.13
C LEU A 22 21.32 -7.66 35.37
N SER A 23 22.06 -7.18 36.36
CA SER A 23 22.20 -5.76 36.67
C SER A 23 23.66 -5.35 36.52
N ARG A 24 24.00 -4.76 35.37
CA ARG A 24 25.16 -3.85 35.28
C ARG A 24 24.64 -2.42 35.25
N SER A 25 24.88 -1.73 36.35
CA SER A 25 24.61 -0.31 36.57
C SER A 25 25.30 0.55 35.50
N GLY A 26 24.51 1.28 34.70
CA GLY A 26 25.01 2.29 33.76
C GLY A 26 24.20 2.44 32.47
N LEU A 27 23.31 1.50 32.16
CA LEU A 27 22.42 1.59 30.99
C LEU A 27 21.12 2.33 31.35
N ALA A 28 20.62 3.15 30.43
CA ALA A 28 19.29 3.76 30.56
C ALA A 28 18.20 2.67 30.64
N PRO A 29 17.02 2.95 31.21
CA PRO A 29 15.91 2.00 31.25
C PRO A 29 15.63 1.41 29.86
N THR A 30 15.38 0.10 29.78
CA THR A 30 15.14 -0.62 28.51
C THR A 30 14.10 0.09 27.64
N MET A 31 13.04 0.62 28.24
CA MET A 31 12.00 1.39 27.55
C MET A 31 12.53 2.62 26.79
N ASP A 32 13.41 3.41 27.41
CA ASP A 32 14.01 4.60 26.78
C ASP A 32 14.94 4.19 25.62
N ARG A 33 15.61 3.06 25.78
CA ARG A 33 16.49 2.48 24.75
C ARG A 33 15.70 1.96 23.56
N LEU A 34 14.56 1.31 23.78
CA LEU A 34 13.64 0.87 22.72
C LEU A 34 13.11 2.07 21.93
N VAL A 35 12.63 3.11 22.62
CA VAL A 35 12.14 4.33 21.96
C VAL A 35 13.24 5.03 21.17
N ALA A 36 14.47 5.06 21.67
CA ALA A 36 15.62 5.63 20.96
C ALA A 36 16.12 4.74 19.80
N ALA A 37 15.92 3.43 19.88
CA ALA A 37 16.34 2.49 18.84
C ALA A 37 15.36 2.40 17.68
N TYR A 38 14.06 2.61 17.94
CA TYR A 38 12.98 2.40 17.00
C TYR A 38 12.11 3.66 16.85
N ASP A 39 12.28 4.35 15.72
CA ASP A 39 11.47 5.53 15.35
C ASP A 39 9.96 5.24 15.33
N ASP A 40 9.57 3.97 15.12
CA ASP A 40 8.19 3.50 15.16
C ASP A 40 7.52 3.69 16.54
N LEU A 41 8.31 3.76 17.63
CA LEU A 41 7.82 3.85 19.01
C LEU A 41 7.75 5.29 19.54
N ALA A 42 8.45 6.24 18.91
CA ALA A 42 8.59 7.60 19.41
C ALA A 42 7.24 8.33 19.53
N GLY A 43 6.85 8.65 20.77
CA GLY A 43 5.56 9.31 21.07
C GLY A 43 4.33 8.45 20.77
N LYS A 44 4.50 7.13 20.66
CA LYS A 44 3.43 6.18 20.31
C LYS A 44 3.03 5.28 21.47
N ARG A 45 1.83 4.71 21.35
CA ARG A 45 1.35 3.67 22.25
C ARG A 45 1.86 2.32 21.75
N PHE A 46 2.58 1.59 22.59
CA PHE A 46 3.05 0.24 22.27
C PHE A 46 2.98 -0.68 23.49
N GLN A 47 3.15 -1.96 23.25
CA GLN A 47 3.25 -3.01 24.25
C GLN A 47 4.37 -3.97 23.87
N VAL A 48 5.29 -4.19 24.81
CA VAL A 48 6.33 -5.22 24.70
C VAL A 48 5.72 -6.57 25.07
N ILE A 49 5.79 -7.52 24.14
CA ILE A 49 5.41 -8.92 24.39
C ILE A 49 6.58 -9.63 25.06
N ALA A 50 7.80 -9.45 24.52
CA ALA A 50 9.05 -9.94 25.10
C ALA A 50 10.23 -9.10 24.58
N ASP A 51 11.14 -8.73 25.47
CA ASP A 51 12.44 -8.08 25.21
C ASP A 51 13.63 -8.92 25.73
N PHE A 52 13.32 -10.09 26.31
CA PHE A 52 14.25 -11.09 26.84
C PHE A 52 15.22 -10.58 27.91
N GLU A 53 14.91 -9.47 28.55
CA GLU A 53 15.65 -8.97 29.72
C GLU A 53 15.28 -9.72 31.02
N ASP A 54 14.12 -10.38 31.03
CA ASP A 54 13.70 -11.29 32.10
C ASP A 54 13.62 -12.75 31.61
N PRO A 55 14.39 -13.69 32.21
CA PRO A 55 14.32 -15.13 31.95
C PRO A 55 12.92 -15.73 31.92
N VAL A 56 11.98 -15.19 32.71
CA VAL A 56 10.61 -15.66 32.78
C VAL A 56 9.88 -15.54 31.43
N GLN A 57 10.27 -14.58 30.58
CA GLN A 57 9.68 -14.41 29.26
C GLN A 57 9.93 -15.60 28.33
N ALA A 58 11.05 -16.31 28.48
CA ALA A 58 11.33 -17.52 27.69
C ALA A 58 10.30 -18.65 27.92
N THR A 59 9.57 -18.61 29.04
CA THR A 59 8.51 -19.61 29.33
C THR A 59 7.29 -19.50 28.39
N LEU A 60 7.19 -18.43 27.59
CA LEU A 60 6.22 -18.32 26.49
C LEU A 60 6.61 -19.11 25.24
N PHE A 61 7.87 -19.48 25.09
CA PHE A 61 8.42 -19.95 23.82
C PHE A 61 8.76 -21.44 23.86
N ARG A 62 8.31 -22.19 22.85
CA ARG A 62 8.60 -23.62 22.70
C ARG A 62 8.86 -23.98 21.25
N LEU A 63 9.80 -24.86 21.00
CA LEU A 63 10.01 -25.41 19.65
C LEU A 63 9.05 -26.57 19.37
N GLN A 64 8.39 -26.55 18.22
CA GLN A 64 7.45 -27.57 17.76
C GLN A 64 7.76 -28.01 16.32
N PRO A 65 7.94 -29.31 16.02
CA PRO A 65 8.17 -30.40 16.98
C PRO A 65 9.40 -30.13 17.87
N ALA A 66 9.41 -30.73 19.06
CA ALA A 66 10.49 -30.55 20.03
C ALA A 66 11.85 -30.87 19.41
N GLY A 67 12.83 -29.99 19.64
CA GLY A 67 14.21 -30.16 19.21
C GLY A 67 15.09 -30.76 20.30
N ALA A 68 16.40 -30.51 20.20
CA ALA A 68 17.35 -30.82 21.26
C ALA A 68 17.03 -30.03 22.55
N PRO A 69 17.44 -30.49 23.75
CA PRO A 69 17.13 -29.86 25.04
C PRO A 69 17.53 -28.38 25.17
N ASP A 70 18.55 -27.93 24.41
CA ASP A 70 19.04 -26.54 24.42
C ASP A 70 18.69 -25.78 23.11
N ALA A 71 17.67 -26.26 22.38
CA ALA A 71 17.29 -25.66 21.11
C ALA A 71 16.59 -24.29 21.27
N VAL A 72 16.12 -23.93 22.47
CA VAL A 72 15.51 -22.63 22.77
C VAL A 72 15.97 -22.18 24.15
N GLY A 73 16.42 -20.94 24.28
CA GLY A 73 16.78 -20.36 25.59
C GLY A 73 17.25 -18.91 25.49
N ILE A 74 17.22 -18.19 26.62
CA ILE A 74 17.79 -16.84 26.67
C ILE A 74 19.31 -16.93 26.55
N SER A 75 19.87 -16.04 25.74
CA SER A 75 21.30 -15.95 25.44
C SER A 75 21.73 -14.49 25.43
N THR A 76 22.90 -14.22 26.01
CA THR A 76 23.59 -12.94 25.85
C THR A 76 24.45 -12.91 24.58
N ASP A 77 24.68 -14.06 23.96
CA ASP A 77 25.40 -14.14 22.69
C ASP A 77 24.60 -13.43 21.59
N ASN A 78 25.27 -12.63 20.77
CA ASN A 78 24.71 -11.81 19.69
C ASN A 78 23.61 -10.82 20.12
N ALA A 79 23.41 -10.54 21.42
CA ALA A 79 22.35 -9.66 21.92
C ALA A 79 22.35 -8.28 21.23
N GLN A 80 21.16 -7.68 21.08
CA GLN A 80 21.03 -6.35 20.48
C GLN A 80 21.41 -5.29 21.52
N LEU A 81 22.70 -4.98 21.60
CA LEU A 81 23.26 -4.02 22.56
C LEU A 81 22.73 -2.59 22.42
N ARG A 82 21.89 -2.27 21.41
CA ARG A 82 21.19 -0.98 21.34
C ARG A 82 19.97 -0.94 22.27
N THR A 83 19.28 -2.06 22.44
CA THR A 83 18.01 -2.18 23.14
C THR A 83 18.13 -2.93 24.46
N GLY A 84 18.92 -4.00 24.49
CA GLY A 84 19.02 -4.91 25.63
C GLY A 84 20.38 -5.59 25.78
N VAL A 85 20.44 -6.59 26.65
CA VAL A 85 21.56 -7.53 26.80
C VAL A 85 21.13 -9.00 26.66
N GLY A 86 19.82 -9.27 26.64
CA GLY A 86 19.24 -10.58 26.37
C GLY A 86 18.83 -10.75 24.91
N SER A 87 18.62 -12.00 24.51
CA SER A 87 17.93 -12.38 23.27
C SER A 87 17.48 -13.83 23.42
N LEU A 88 16.45 -14.25 22.69
CA LEU A 88 16.03 -15.64 22.64
C LEU A 88 16.76 -16.36 21.51
N ARG A 89 17.71 -17.23 21.84
CA ARG A 89 18.34 -18.13 20.87
C ARG A 89 17.37 -19.26 20.53
N VAL A 90 17.24 -19.56 19.24
CA VAL A 90 16.51 -20.72 18.72
C VAL A 90 17.32 -21.45 17.65
N LYS A 91 17.43 -22.77 17.78
CA LYS A 91 18.05 -23.64 16.79
C LYS A 91 17.00 -24.35 15.95
N LEU A 92 16.88 -23.94 14.69
CA LEU A 92 16.07 -24.64 13.69
C LEU A 92 16.96 -25.62 12.93
N SER A 93 16.66 -26.92 13.05
CA SER A 93 17.39 -28.00 12.37
C SER A 93 16.65 -28.54 11.15
N ARG A 94 15.34 -28.28 11.02
CA ARG A 94 14.47 -28.82 9.96
C ARG A 94 13.40 -27.80 9.57
N THR A 95 12.93 -27.90 8.33
CA THR A 95 11.88 -27.06 7.75
C THR A 95 10.53 -27.17 8.43
N ASP A 96 10.23 -28.28 9.12
CA ASP A 96 8.96 -28.47 9.83
C ASP A 96 8.95 -27.87 11.25
N GLN A 97 10.09 -27.38 11.74
CA GLN A 97 10.19 -26.80 13.08
C GLN A 97 9.71 -25.36 13.12
N ARG A 98 8.98 -25.03 14.19
CA ARG A 98 8.43 -23.71 14.48
C ARG A 98 8.72 -23.33 15.93
N LEU A 99 9.18 -22.12 16.15
CA LEU A 99 9.21 -21.51 17.47
C LEU A 99 7.82 -20.94 17.76
N VAL A 100 7.10 -21.48 18.72
CA VAL A 100 5.75 -21.07 19.10
C VAL A 100 5.81 -20.20 20.34
N CYS A 101 5.26 -18.99 20.25
CA CYS A 101 5.02 -18.05 21.34
C CYS A 101 3.53 -18.09 21.71
N ALA A 102 3.20 -18.59 22.89
CA ALA A 102 1.83 -18.66 23.40
C ALA A 102 1.81 -18.82 24.93
N SER A 103 0.69 -18.47 25.58
CA SER A 103 0.48 -18.84 26.98
C SER A 103 0.16 -20.32 27.12
N HIS A 104 0.86 -20.99 28.04
CA HIS A 104 0.70 -22.39 28.42
C HIS A 104 0.45 -22.51 29.94
N ALA A 105 0.09 -23.71 30.40
CA ALA A 105 -0.13 -23.99 31.82
C ALA A 105 1.10 -23.65 32.70
N ASP A 106 2.30 -23.86 32.15
CA ASP A 106 3.57 -23.60 32.85
C ASP A 106 4.14 -22.20 32.56
N SER A 107 3.45 -21.37 31.76
CA SER A 107 3.93 -20.03 31.43
C SER A 107 3.81 -19.11 32.65
N GLN A 108 4.91 -18.46 32.99
CA GLN A 108 4.99 -17.50 34.10
C GLN A 108 4.88 -16.04 33.61
N TRP A 109 4.93 -15.84 32.29
CA TRP A 109 4.65 -14.58 31.61
C TRP A 109 3.36 -14.70 30.78
N GLY A 110 2.60 -13.62 30.68
CA GLY A 110 1.34 -13.59 29.94
C GLY A 110 1.54 -13.19 28.47
N PHE A 111 0.96 -13.94 27.54
CA PHE A 111 0.88 -13.52 26.14
C PHE A 111 -0.32 -12.58 25.97
N PRO A 112 -0.11 -11.31 25.57
CA PRO A 112 -1.23 -10.38 25.35
C PRO A 112 -2.02 -10.81 24.12
N ARG A 113 -3.34 -10.95 24.28
CA ARG A 113 -4.24 -11.48 23.22
C ARG A 113 -4.92 -10.40 22.39
N ASP A 114 -5.26 -9.27 22.99
CA ASP A 114 -5.96 -8.18 22.29
C ASP A 114 -4.95 -7.23 21.63
N TRP A 115 -4.80 -7.39 20.32
CA TRP A 115 -3.95 -6.55 19.46
C TRP A 115 -4.75 -5.52 18.66
N SER A 116 -6.07 -5.44 18.84
CA SER A 116 -6.99 -4.60 18.03
C SER A 116 -6.69 -3.10 18.05
N LYS A 117 -5.87 -2.64 19.02
CA LYS A 117 -5.49 -1.23 19.21
C LYS A 117 -4.14 -0.88 18.60
N TYR A 118 -3.46 -1.85 17.98
CA TYR A 118 -2.14 -1.68 17.41
C TYR A 118 -2.20 -1.91 15.90
N ASN A 119 -1.23 -1.33 15.17
CA ASN A 119 -1.21 -1.36 13.72
C ASN A 119 0.04 -2.05 13.14
N LEU A 120 1.07 -2.27 13.96
CA LEU A 120 2.33 -2.85 13.53
C LEU A 120 2.89 -3.82 14.59
N LEU A 121 3.44 -4.94 14.13
CA LEU A 121 4.27 -5.85 14.92
C LEU A 121 5.74 -5.67 14.50
N LEU A 122 6.58 -5.34 15.49
CA LEU A 122 8.03 -5.25 15.37
C LEU A 122 8.66 -6.53 15.93
N ILE A 123 9.65 -7.06 15.22
CA ILE A 123 10.44 -8.20 15.64
C ILE A 123 11.90 -7.95 15.23
N SER A 124 12.84 -8.02 16.16
CA SER A 124 14.27 -8.09 15.82
C SER A 124 14.70 -9.54 15.67
N VAL A 125 15.35 -9.88 14.57
CA VAL A 125 15.86 -11.23 14.30
C VAL A 125 17.30 -11.16 13.81
N TYR A 126 18.21 -11.72 14.59
CA TYR A 126 19.57 -12.00 14.14
C TYR A 126 19.60 -13.29 13.34
N SER A 127 20.21 -13.23 12.16
CA SER A 127 20.55 -14.42 11.39
C SER A 127 22.07 -14.47 11.13
N PRO A 128 22.74 -15.61 11.31
CA PRO A 128 24.18 -15.73 11.06
C PRO A 128 24.52 -15.67 9.56
N ARG A 129 23.52 -15.82 8.69
CA ARG A 129 23.65 -15.83 7.23
C ARG A 129 22.36 -15.33 6.56
N GLN A 130 22.40 -15.13 5.26
CA GLN A 130 21.19 -14.82 4.51
C GLN A 130 20.22 -16.01 4.49
N LEU A 131 18.92 -15.77 4.69
CA LEU A 131 17.84 -16.77 4.68
C LEU A 131 16.57 -16.18 4.06
N GLY A 132 16.03 -16.80 3.01
CA GLY A 132 14.84 -16.32 2.28
C GLY A 132 13.53 -17.03 2.61
N GLY A 133 13.54 -17.98 3.55
CA GLY A 133 12.38 -18.79 3.94
C GLY A 133 11.74 -18.39 5.26
N PHE A 134 12.19 -17.32 5.92
CA PHE A 134 11.70 -16.98 7.26
C PHE A 134 10.22 -16.58 7.20
N MET A 135 9.39 -17.14 8.06
CA MET A 135 7.95 -16.88 8.05
C MET A 135 7.44 -16.64 9.47
N VAL A 136 6.41 -15.81 9.55
CA VAL A 136 5.67 -15.55 10.79
C VAL A 136 4.23 -16.00 10.59
N LEU A 137 3.73 -16.81 11.51
CA LEU A 137 2.35 -17.28 11.52
C LEU A 137 1.66 -16.78 12.78
N ALA A 138 0.37 -16.44 12.68
CA ALA A 138 -0.43 -16.05 13.83
C ALA A 138 -1.76 -16.80 13.81
N ARG A 139 -2.30 -17.08 15.00
CA ARG A 139 -3.56 -17.82 15.16
C ARG A 139 -4.49 -17.08 16.10
N SER A 140 -5.79 -17.11 15.81
CA SER A 140 -6.84 -16.56 16.68
C SER A 140 -8.00 -17.55 16.86
N GLY A 141 -8.79 -17.34 17.93
CA GLY A 141 -9.98 -18.12 18.24
C GLY A 141 -9.72 -19.55 18.75
N ASN A 142 -10.80 -20.21 19.22
CA ASN A 142 -10.72 -21.51 19.90
C ASN A 142 -11.30 -22.70 19.11
N ASN A 143 -12.21 -22.48 18.15
CA ASN A 143 -13.02 -23.57 17.55
C ASN A 143 -12.86 -23.71 16.02
N LEU A 144 -12.57 -22.62 15.31
CA LEU A 144 -12.08 -22.61 13.94
C LEU A 144 -10.81 -21.79 14.00
N ALA A 145 -9.64 -22.44 14.06
CA ALA A 145 -8.39 -21.72 14.18
C ALA A 145 -8.17 -20.91 12.91
N MET A 146 -8.50 -19.61 12.95
CA MET A 146 -8.14 -18.66 11.91
C MET A 146 -6.63 -18.53 11.92
N ARG A 147 -6.01 -18.55 10.73
CA ARG A 147 -4.55 -18.56 10.59
C ARG A 147 -4.12 -17.48 9.61
N TYR A 148 -3.14 -16.72 10.03
CA TYR A 148 -2.34 -15.87 9.18
C TYR A 148 -0.97 -16.51 8.98
N GLN A 149 -0.42 -16.38 7.78
CA GLN A 149 0.97 -16.72 7.47
C GLN A 149 1.54 -15.60 6.59
N SER A 150 2.67 -15.03 7.00
CA SER A 150 3.37 -14.06 6.17
C SER A 150 3.91 -14.71 4.90
N PRO A 151 4.11 -13.94 3.82
CA PRO A 151 5.02 -14.36 2.75
C PRO A 151 6.41 -14.69 3.31
N PRO A 152 7.22 -15.52 2.63
CA PRO A 152 8.61 -15.74 2.99
C PRO A 152 9.37 -14.41 3.04
N LEU A 153 10.07 -14.18 4.14
CA LEU A 153 10.85 -12.99 4.42
C LEU A 153 12.33 -13.28 4.24
N LEU A 154 13.04 -12.34 3.64
CA LEU A 154 14.48 -12.36 3.52
C LEU A 154 15.11 -11.77 4.79
N LEU A 155 15.85 -12.61 5.52
CA LEU A 155 16.77 -12.18 6.56
C LEU A 155 18.17 -12.03 5.97
N ASN A 156 18.79 -10.87 6.14
CA ASN A 156 20.20 -10.67 5.87
C ASN A 156 21.05 -11.23 7.03
N SER A 157 22.35 -11.44 6.77
CA SER A 157 23.29 -11.73 7.86
C SER A 157 23.34 -10.53 8.84
N GLY A 158 23.34 -10.81 10.14
CA GLY A 158 23.23 -9.83 11.20
C GLY A 158 21.80 -9.61 11.70
N TRP A 159 21.57 -8.48 12.37
CA TRP A 159 20.28 -8.10 12.93
C TRP A 159 19.35 -7.52 11.86
N ASN A 160 18.14 -8.05 11.79
CA ASN A 160 17.06 -7.61 10.90
C ASN A 160 15.91 -7.08 11.75
N LEU A 161 15.38 -5.90 11.42
CA LEU A 161 14.16 -5.38 12.02
C LEU A 161 12.97 -5.65 11.10
N LEU A 162 12.14 -6.61 11.48
CA LEU A 162 10.93 -6.97 10.75
C LEU A 162 9.77 -6.08 11.19
N ARG A 163 9.04 -5.59 10.20
CA ARG A 163 7.83 -4.77 10.37
C ARG A 163 6.67 -5.48 9.70
N LEU A 164 5.81 -6.12 10.49
CA LEU A 164 4.63 -6.82 9.98
C LEU A 164 3.40 -5.96 10.21
N ASP A 165 2.66 -5.69 9.14
CA ASP A 165 1.43 -4.92 9.18
C ASP A 165 0.32 -5.75 9.85
N LEU A 166 -0.25 -5.24 10.94
CA LEU A 166 -1.33 -5.94 11.62
C LEU A 166 -2.64 -5.87 10.84
N GLY A 167 -2.83 -4.86 9.99
CA GLY A 167 -3.96 -4.81 9.07
C GLY A 167 -3.95 -5.99 8.10
N ASP A 168 -2.78 -6.44 7.63
CA ASP A 168 -2.69 -7.63 6.77
C ASP A 168 -3.03 -8.90 7.55
N MET A 169 -2.67 -8.97 8.83
CA MET A 169 -3.11 -10.07 9.71
C MET A 169 -4.62 -10.04 9.95
N ALA A 170 -5.21 -8.85 10.12
CA ALA A 170 -6.64 -8.66 10.38
C ALA A 170 -7.53 -9.18 9.23
N ASP A 171 -7.01 -9.24 8.00
CA ASP A 171 -7.71 -9.85 6.86
C ASP A 171 -7.92 -11.38 7.06
N HIS A 172 -7.16 -12.02 7.95
CA HIS A 172 -7.12 -13.48 8.14
C HIS A 172 -7.45 -13.95 9.55
N ILE A 173 -7.23 -13.12 10.57
CA ILE A 173 -7.41 -13.47 11.99
C ILE A 173 -8.11 -12.35 12.76
N ASP A 174 -8.78 -12.70 13.85
CA ASP A 174 -9.34 -11.74 14.79
C ASP A 174 -8.23 -11.21 15.72
N LEU A 175 -7.86 -9.95 15.53
CA LEU A 175 -6.84 -9.29 16.34
C LEU A 175 -7.27 -9.05 17.79
N SER A 176 -8.56 -9.14 18.13
CA SER A 176 -9.00 -9.00 19.52
C SER A 176 -8.69 -10.24 20.37
N ASP A 177 -8.32 -11.36 19.73
CA ASP A 177 -8.08 -12.64 20.40
C ASP A 177 -6.96 -13.47 19.73
N VAL A 178 -5.75 -12.89 19.64
CA VAL A 178 -4.55 -13.59 19.18
C VAL A 178 -4.11 -14.63 20.22
N ARG A 179 -3.94 -15.88 19.78
CA ARG A 179 -3.66 -17.03 20.66
C ARG A 179 -2.22 -17.52 20.58
N SER A 180 -1.59 -17.41 19.42
CA SER A 180 -0.18 -17.74 19.24
C SER A 180 0.44 -16.95 18.11
N LEU A 181 1.75 -16.76 18.23
CA LEU A 181 2.65 -16.30 17.19
C LEU A 181 3.72 -17.38 16.98
N GLU A 182 3.98 -17.76 15.73
CA GLU A 182 4.90 -18.85 15.39
C GLU A 182 5.93 -18.37 14.38
N PHE A 183 7.18 -18.80 14.53
CA PHE A 183 8.29 -18.45 13.65
C PHE A 183 8.87 -19.71 13.03
N GLY A 184 9.09 -19.70 11.71
CA GLY A 184 9.62 -20.84 10.97
C GLY A 184 10.54 -20.43 9.83
N CYS A 185 11.13 -21.42 9.18
CA CYS A 185 11.91 -21.22 7.97
C CYS A 185 11.58 -22.33 6.95
N ASP A 186 11.04 -21.95 5.79
CA ASP A 186 10.69 -22.85 4.70
C ASP A 186 10.98 -22.21 3.33
N PRO A 187 11.90 -22.76 2.52
CA PRO A 187 12.74 -23.93 2.81
C PRO A 187 13.83 -23.62 3.85
N LEU A 188 14.39 -24.68 4.46
CA LEU A 188 15.56 -24.59 5.34
C LEU A 188 16.63 -25.59 4.88
N ASP A 189 17.61 -25.09 4.13
CA ASP A 189 18.60 -25.94 3.45
C ASP A 189 19.66 -26.53 4.41
N SER A 190 19.83 -25.93 5.58
CA SER A 190 20.71 -26.44 6.63
C SER A 190 20.36 -25.81 7.98
N PRO A 191 20.74 -26.44 9.11
CA PRO A 191 20.45 -25.91 10.44
C PRO A 191 20.92 -24.46 10.63
N VAL A 192 20.17 -23.68 11.40
CA VAL A 192 20.50 -22.30 11.72
C VAL A 192 20.18 -21.99 13.19
N ASP A 193 21.08 -21.25 13.83
CA ASP A 193 20.86 -20.62 15.12
C ASP A 193 20.41 -19.17 14.90
N LEU A 194 19.14 -18.87 15.14
CA LEU A 194 18.58 -17.51 15.10
C LEU A 194 18.55 -16.93 16.51
N HIS A 195 18.61 -15.62 16.62
CA HIS A 195 18.29 -14.93 17.88
C HIS A 195 17.13 -13.98 17.64
N LEU A 196 16.09 -14.08 18.45
CA LEU A 196 14.95 -13.17 18.43
C LEU A 196 15.09 -12.19 19.57
N ASP A 197 14.75 -10.95 19.31
CA ASP A 197 14.72 -9.88 20.31
C ASP A 197 13.58 -8.93 20.00
N ASP A 198 13.16 -8.15 21.01
CA ASP A 198 12.18 -7.07 20.89
C ASP A 198 10.94 -7.43 20.07
N LEU A 199 10.04 -8.22 20.68
CA LEU A 199 8.72 -8.52 20.15
C LEU A 199 7.72 -7.47 20.66
N ILE A 200 7.31 -6.53 19.79
CA ILE A 200 6.56 -5.33 20.19
C ILE A 200 5.38 -5.09 19.26
N VAL A 201 4.19 -4.84 19.82
CA VAL A 201 3.04 -4.31 19.07
C VAL A 201 2.90 -2.82 19.30
N VAL A 202 2.69 -2.04 18.24
CA VAL A 202 2.65 -0.57 18.31
C VAL A 202 1.52 0.01 17.46
N ASP A 203 0.87 1.05 18.00
CA ASP A 203 0.02 1.95 17.24
C ASP A 203 0.90 3.04 16.64
N ASN A 204 1.41 2.77 15.44
CA ASN A 204 2.31 3.67 14.73
C ASN A 204 1.56 4.65 13.82
N MET A 205 0.26 4.86 14.02
CA MET A 205 -0.53 5.75 13.16
C MET A 205 0.07 7.16 13.13
N ARG A 206 0.17 7.73 11.92
CA ARG A 206 0.67 9.09 11.67
C ARG A 206 -0.24 9.78 10.67
N GLU A 207 -0.62 11.01 10.97
CA GLU A 207 -1.17 11.90 9.96
C GLU A 207 -0.02 12.48 9.14
N LEU A 208 -0.04 12.23 7.82
CA LEU A 208 0.98 12.70 6.89
C LEU A 208 0.55 14.00 6.22
N PHE A 209 -0.75 14.15 5.99
CA PHE A 209 -1.34 15.35 5.39
C PHE A 209 -2.78 15.52 5.89
N ALA A 210 -3.16 16.74 6.21
CA ALA A 210 -4.54 17.16 6.43
C ALA A 210 -4.62 18.69 6.32
N THR A 211 -5.78 19.21 5.94
CA THR A 211 -6.05 20.64 6.04
C THR A 211 -6.25 21.05 7.51
N PRO A 212 -5.80 22.25 7.94
CA PRO A 212 -5.90 22.67 9.35
C PRO A 212 -7.34 22.75 9.88
N GLU A 213 -8.27 23.23 9.06
CA GLU A 213 -9.67 23.47 9.47
C GLU A 213 -10.61 22.28 9.21
N ARG A 214 -10.11 21.19 8.61
CA ARG A 214 -10.83 19.94 8.24
C ARG A 214 -12.29 20.15 7.87
N GLN A 215 -12.53 20.60 6.65
CA GLN A 215 -13.87 20.76 6.09
C GLN A 215 -14.32 19.50 5.32
N PRO A 216 -15.64 19.26 5.17
CA PRO A 216 -16.14 18.20 4.29
C PRO A 216 -15.58 18.31 2.88
N GLY A 217 -15.00 17.22 2.38
CA GLY A 217 -14.32 17.16 1.08
C GLY A 217 -12.84 17.48 1.10
N ASP A 218 -12.27 17.92 2.23
CA ASP A 218 -10.83 18.14 2.33
C ASP A 218 -10.08 16.80 2.28
N LEU A 219 -9.01 16.78 1.49
CA LEU A 219 -8.12 15.63 1.41
C LEU A 219 -7.30 15.47 2.70
N TYR A 220 -7.08 14.22 3.08
CA TYR A 220 -6.14 13.85 4.13
C TYR A 220 -5.41 12.56 3.75
N VAL A 221 -4.23 12.38 4.35
CA VAL A 221 -3.42 11.17 4.22
C VAL A 221 -2.94 10.74 5.60
N ARG A 222 -3.09 9.45 5.90
CA ARG A 222 -2.58 8.81 7.12
C ARG A 222 -1.72 7.61 6.77
N SER A 223 -0.66 7.39 7.54
CA SER A 223 0.01 6.10 7.62
C SER A 223 -0.55 5.32 8.80
N ILE A 224 -0.94 4.06 8.57
CA ILE A 224 -1.48 3.14 9.59
C ILE A 224 -0.81 1.79 9.38
N GLY A 225 0.03 1.34 10.32
CA GLY A 225 0.85 0.15 10.11
C GLY A 225 1.87 0.42 9.01
N ARG A 226 1.81 -0.32 7.91
CA ARG A 226 2.55 -0.07 6.66
C ARG A 226 1.64 0.43 5.54
N ARG A 227 0.36 0.67 5.83
CA ARG A 227 -0.66 1.12 4.88
C ARG A 227 -0.69 2.64 4.77
N LEU A 228 -1.06 3.14 3.59
CA LEU A 228 -1.40 4.56 3.40
C LEU A 228 -2.91 4.66 3.21
N SER A 229 -3.58 5.47 4.01
CA SER A 229 -5.00 5.78 3.83
C SER A 229 -5.16 7.19 3.30
N VAL A 230 -5.80 7.33 2.14
CA VAL A 230 -6.10 8.60 1.49
C VAL A 230 -7.61 8.78 1.47
N GLY A 231 -8.11 9.89 1.99
CA GLY A 231 -9.55 10.14 1.98
C GLY A 231 -9.89 11.59 1.75
N ALA A 232 -11.13 11.82 1.35
CA ALA A 232 -11.77 13.12 1.38
C ALA A 232 -12.83 13.10 2.49
N GLN A 233 -12.73 14.04 3.44
CA GLN A 233 -13.59 14.09 4.63
C GLN A 233 -15.08 13.99 4.26
N ASP A 234 -15.82 13.09 4.93
CA ASP A 234 -17.25 12.80 4.68
C ASP A 234 -17.61 12.34 3.24
N ARG A 235 -16.63 11.95 2.42
CA ARG A 235 -16.86 11.43 1.05
C ARG A 235 -16.39 9.99 0.89
N PHE A 236 -15.08 9.75 0.94
CA PHE A 236 -14.51 8.43 0.72
C PHE A 236 -13.18 8.26 1.44
N GLU A 237 -12.76 7.02 1.65
CA GLU A 237 -11.40 6.66 2.04
C GLU A 237 -10.92 5.44 1.26
N LEU A 238 -9.69 5.49 0.77
CA LEU A 238 -8.97 4.42 0.11
C LEU A 238 -7.75 4.04 0.94
N THR A 239 -7.60 2.75 1.25
CA THR A 239 -6.42 2.24 1.95
C THR A 239 -5.55 1.43 0.99
N PHE A 240 -4.30 1.84 0.88
CA PHE A 240 -3.26 1.25 0.04
C PHE A 240 -2.35 0.37 0.88
N SER A 241 -2.27 -0.90 0.51
CA SER A 241 -1.28 -1.83 1.05
C SER A 241 -0.72 -2.68 -0.09
N HIS A 242 0.59 -2.95 -0.02
CA HIS A 242 1.34 -3.59 -1.09
C HIS A 242 1.13 -2.93 -2.46
N GLY A 243 1.11 -1.60 -2.52
CA GLY A 243 1.00 -0.83 -3.77
C GLY A 243 -0.37 -0.85 -4.45
N ARG A 244 -1.40 -1.40 -3.78
CA ARG A 244 -2.73 -1.59 -4.35
C ARG A 244 -3.79 -1.05 -3.41
N ILE A 245 -4.92 -0.62 -3.97
CA ILE A 245 -6.10 -0.25 -3.19
C ILE A 245 -6.71 -1.54 -2.61
N ARG A 246 -6.64 -1.69 -1.29
CA ARG A 246 -7.09 -2.87 -0.53
C ARG A 246 -8.42 -2.64 0.16
N GLN A 247 -8.69 -1.40 0.55
CA GLN A 247 -9.95 -1.04 1.19
C GLN A 247 -10.51 0.23 0.56
N TRP A 248 -11.84 0.25 0.42
CA TRP A 248 -12.59 1.42 -0.01
C TRP A 248 -13.81 1.56 0.88
N PHE A 249 -13.93 2.72 1.52
CA PHE A 249 -15.03 3.09 2.38
C PHE A 249 -15.76 4.30 1.80
N ASP A 250 -17.10 4.21 1.75
CA ASP A 250 -17.97 5.35 1.50
C ASP A 250 -18.21 6.06 2.83
N LEU A 251 -17.51 7.17 3.07
CA LEU A 251 -17.62 7.91 4.33
C LEU A 251 -18.89 8.75 4.41
N GLY A 252 -19.63 8.92 3.30
CA GLY A 252 -20.92 9.58 3.31
C GLY A 252 -21.96 8.75 4.08
N THR A 253 -21.89 7.42 3.96
CA THR A 253 -22.84 6.48 4.59
C THR A 253 -22.22 5.65 5.72
N ASP A 254 -20.91 5.37 5.68
CA ASP A 254 -20.17 4.58 6.66
C ASP A 254 -18.97 5.34 7.23
N LYS A 255 -19.27 6.31 8.11
CA LYS A 255 -18.23 7.11 8.81
C LYS A 255 -17.31 6.27 9.68
N THR A 256 -17.76 5.09 10.09
CA THR A 256 -17.06 4.16 10.98
C THR A 256 -16.16 3.16 10.26
N ARG A 257 -16.20 3.12 8.91
CA ARG A 257 -15.37 2.22 8.08
C ARG A 257 -15.61 0.75 8.39
N ILE A 258 -16.87 0.37 8.62
CA ILE A 258 -17.25 -1.01 8.94
C ILE A 258 -17.26 -1.87 7.67
N HIS A 259 -17.73 -1.32 6.55
CA HIS A 259 -17.99 -2.04 5.30
C HIS A 259 -16.93 -1.69 4.26
N ASN A 260 -15.96 -2.58 4.08
CA ASN A 260 -15.03 -2.48 2.95
C ASN A 260 -15.72 -2.91 1.65
N LEU A 261 -15.92 -1.99 0.72
CA LEU A 261 -16.59 -2.23 -0.57
C LEU A 261 -15.79 -3.15 -1.52
N ILE A 262 -14.49 -3.35 -1.27
CA ILE A 262 -13.62 -4.23 -2.07
C ILE A 262 -13.68 -5.69 -1.62
N GLY A 263 -13.99 -5.94 -0.35
CA GLY A 263 -13.95 -7.25 0.29
C GLY A 263 -12.54 -7.85 0.39
N PRO A 264 -12.40 -9.18 0.44
CA PRO A 264 -11.10 -9.83 0.51
C PRO A 264 -10.37 -9.69 -0.83
N GLY A 265 -9.33 -8.85 -0.87
CA GLY A 265 -8.51 -8.67 -2.08
C GLY A 265 -8.11 -7.22 -2.32
N ALA A 266 -8.06 -6.83 -3.60
CA ALA A 266 -7.69 -5.50 -4.04
C ALA A 266 -8.60 -5.05 -5.20
N LEU A 267 -8.81 -3.74 -5.32
CA LEU A 267 -9.70 -3.14 -6.33
C LEU A 267 -9.18 -3.31 -7.75
N GLY A 268 -7.88 -3.13 -7.94
CA GLY A 268 -7.23 -3.07 -9.26
C GLY A 268 -6.59 -1.72 -9.54
N PRO A 269 -5.78 -1.63 -10.61
CA PRO A 269 -5.52 -2.65 -11.63
C PRO A 269 -4.68 -3.83 -11.10
N LEU A 270 -5.14 -5.06 -11.39
CA LEU A 270 -4.44 -6.30 -11.05
C LEU A 270 -3.88 -6.96 -12.32
N PRO A 271 -2.58 -6.81 -12.62
CA PRO A 271 -1.96 -7.49 -13.74
C PRO A 271 -1.79 -8.98 -13.44
N THR A 272 -2.26 -9.80 -14.37
CA THR A 272 -2.15 -11.26 -14.34
C THR A 272 -1.85 -11.78 -15.74
N PRO A 273 -1.23 -12.94 -15.89
CA PRO A 273 -1.10 -13.58 -17.19
C PRO A 273 -2.48 -13.84 -17.81
N ALA A 274 -2.60 -13.67 -19.13
CA ALA A 274 -3.83 -13.98 -19.86
C ALA A 274 -3.75 -15.37 -20.50
N SER A 275 -4.84 -16.14 -20.43
CA SER A 275 -4.97 -17.42 -21.15
C SER A 275 -5.12 -17.22 -22.66
N GLU A 276 -4.99 -18.29 -23.47
CA GLU A 276 -5.17 -18.25 -24.94
C GLU A 276 -6.53 -17.66 -25.38
N GLY A 277 -7.56 -17.79 -24.53
CA GLY A 277 -8.89 -17.20 -24.75
C GLY A 277 -9.07 -15.76 -24.25
N GLY A 278 -8.01 -15.11 -23.73
CA GLY A 278 -8.07 -13.77 -23.16
C GLY A 278 -8.74 -13.68 -21.79
N ARG A 279 -9.11 -14.81 -21.17
CA ARG A 279 -9.63 -14.82 -19.80
C ARG A 279 -8.47 -14.67 -18.80
N PRO A 280 -8.63 -13.91 -17.70
CA PRO A 280 -7.68 -13.96 -16.60
C PRO A 280 -7.57 -15.40 -16.09
N VAL A 281 -6.34 -15.81 -15.78
CA VAL A 281 -6.11 -17.04 -15.02
C VAL A 281 -6.54 -16.82 -13.56
N THR A 282 -6.92 -17.88 -12.86
CA THR A 282 -7.32 -17.82 -11.44
C THR A 282 -6.21 -17.22 -10.58
N ALA A 283 -6.54 -16.71 -9.39
CA ALA A 283 -5.53 -16.16 -8.47
C ALA A 283 -4.44 -17.20 -8.13
N ALA A 284 -4.80 -18.48 -8.03
CA ALA A 284 -3.87 -19.58 -7.80
C ALA A 284 -2.96 -19.84 -9.02
N GLU A 285 -3.51 -19.82 -10.24
CA GLU A 285 -2.73 -19.95 -11.47
C GLU A 285 -1.80 -18.75 -11.69
N ALA A 286 -2.29 -17.53 -11.47
CA ALA A 286 -1.47 -16.33 -11.50
C ALA A 286 -0.32 -16.45 -10.49
N ALA A 287 -0.63 -16.80 -9.24
CA ALA A 287 0.39 -17.01 -8.21
C ALA A 287 1.42 -18.07 -8.62
N ALA A 288 0.99 -19.20 -9.19
CA ALA A 288 1.89 -20.25 -9.68
C ALA A 288 2.80 -19.78 -10.81
N GLU A 289 2.27 -19.01 -11.77
CA GLU A 289 3.06 -18.43 -12.87
C GLU A 289 4.05 -17.38 -12.38
N TRP A 290 3.63 -16.48 -11.47
CA TRP A 290 4.52 -15.48 -10.87
C TRP A 290 5.57 -16.13 -9.95
N LEU A 291 5.24 -17.21 -9.25
CA LEU A 291 6.20 -18.01 -8.46
C LEU A 291 7.34 -18.55 -9.35
N GLY A 292 7.05 -18.89 -10.61
CA GLY A 292 8.06 -19.28 -11.60
C GLY A 292 9.03 -18.16 -11.98
N ALA A 293 8.65 -16.90 -11.78
CA ALA A 293 9.50 -15.73 -12.01
C ALA A 293 10.30 -15.29 -10.76
N GLY A 294 9.97 -15.83 -9.59
CA GLY A 294 10.64 -15.55 -8.32
C GLY A 294 9.66 -15.24 -7.18
N THR A 295 10.22 -15.01 -5.99
CA THR A 295 9.50 -14.44 -4.86
C THR A 295 9.10 -13.00 -5.18
N MET A 296 7.83 -12.70 -4.97
CA MET A 296 7.29 -11.36 -5.13
C MET A 296 7.65 -10.51 -3.91
N LEU A 297 8.50 -9.51 -4.10
CA LEU A 297 8.93 -8.60 -3.06
C LEU A 297 8.41 -7.20 -3.37
N GLN A 298 7.56 -6.67 -2.49
CA GLN A 298 7.28 -5.24 -2.52
C GLN A 298 8.56 -4.50 -2.18
N THR A 299 9.08 -3.76 -3.15
CA THR A 299 10.29 -2.96 -2.95
C THR A 299 9.95 -1.57 -2.42
N TYR A 300 8.79 -1.03 -2.79
CA TYR A 300 8.43 0.34 -2.45
C TYR A 300 6.92 0.61 -2.43
N GLN A 301 6.49 1.47 -1.51
CA GLN A 301 5.23 2.23 -1.56
C GLN A 301 5.46 3.55 -0.83
N ALA A 302 5.11 4.67 -1.45
CA ALA A 302 5.22 5.96 -0.82
C ALA A 302 4.16 6.96 -1.26
N LEU A 303 3.95 7.93 -0.38
CA LEU A 303 3.33 9.20 -0.66
C LEU A 303 4.38 10.11 -1.30
N THR A 304 4.23 10.42 -2.59
CA THR A 304 5.20 11.27 -3.31
C THR A 304 4.77 12.72 -3.41
N SER A 305 3.49 13.01 -3.20
CA SER A 305 2.97 14.38 -3.09
C SER A 305 1.62 14.36 -2.39
N ALA A 306 1.35 15.36 -1.55
CA ALA A 306 0.04 15.56 -0.94
C ALA A 306 -0.28 17.05 -0.83
N ASN A 307 -1.42 17.44 -1.38
CA ASN A 307 -1.94 18.80 -1.27
C ASN A 307 -3.48 18.80 -1.26
N PRO A 308 -4.13 19.95 -0.97
CA PRO A 308 -5.59 20.02 -0.86
C PRO A 308 -6.39 19.61 -2.12
N LEU A 309 -5.76 19.59 -3.31
CA LEU A 309 -6.42 19.23 -4.57
C LEU A 309 -6.12 17.78 -5.00
N ARG A 310 -4.92 17.28 -4.71
CA ARG A 310 -4.41 16.00 -5.21
C ARG A 310 -3.46 15.33 -4.23
N VAL A 311 -3.52 14.00 -4.19
CA VAL A 311 -2.54 13.13 -3.53
C VAL A 311 -1.96 12.17 -4.56
N ILE A 312 -0.64 11.94 -4.51
CA ILE A 312 0.05 10.98 -5.38
C ILE A 312 0.64 9.85 -4.54
N ILE A 313 0.30 8.61 -4.90
CA ILE A 313 0.92 7.40 -4.35
C ILE A 313 1.63 6.65 -5.47
N GLN A 314 2.86 6.25 -5.19
CA GLN A 314 3.64 5.39 -6.07
C GLN A 314 4.03 4.10 -5.36
N SER A 315 4.11 3.01 -6.12
CA SER A 315 4.56 1.73 -5.58
C SER A 315 5.21 0.87 -6.65
N GLU A 316 6.09 0.00 -6.20
CA GLU A 316 6.80 -0.94 -7.06
C GLU A 316 6.94 -2.29 -6.37
N TRP A 317 6.72 -3.33 -7.15
CA TRP A 317 7.04 -4.71 -6.84
C TRP A 317 8.17 -5.16 -7.74
N ARG A 318 9.06 -5.98 -7.20
CA ARG A 318 10.06 -6.71 -7.98
C ARG A 318 9.91 -8.20 -7.75
N PHE A 319 10.17 -8.96 -8.79
CA PHE A 319 10.10 -10.42 -8.77
C PHE A 319 11.53 -10.94 -8.82
N THR A 320 11.99 -11.55 -7.74
CA THR A 320 13.39 -11.93 -7.55
C THR A 320 13.47 -13.36 -7.05
N PRO A 321 14.48 -14.17 -7.43
CA PRO A 321 14.63 -15.51 -6.88
C PRO A 321 14.71 -15.50 -5.35
N PRO A 322 14.21 -16.56 -4.67
CA PRO A 322 14.40 -16.72 -3.23
C PRO A 322 15.89 -16.58 -2.86
N ASN A 323 16.19 -15.84 -1.78
CA ASN A 323 17.55 -15.55 -1.30
C ASN A 323 18.35 -14.50 -2.10
N GLN A 324 17.76 -13.74 -3.03
CA GLN A 324 18.44 -12.64 -3.72
C GLN A 324 17.89 -11.28 -3.31
N VAL A 325 18.78 -10.29 -3.22
CA VAL A 325 18.39 -8.89 -3.00
C VAL A 325 17.82 -8.34 -4.31
N PRO A 326 16.66 -7.67 -4.29
CA PRO A 326 16.11 -7.05 -5.50
C PRO A 326 17.09 -6.08 -6.16
N SER A 327 17.15 -6.14 -7.49
CA SER A 327 17.99 -5.30 -8.35
C SER A 327 17.16 -4.53 -9.38
N GLU A 328 17.70 -3.42 -9.92
CA GLU A 328 17.02 -2.60 -10.94
C GLU A 328 16.67 -3.36 -12.23
N GLY A 329 17.46 -4.40 -12.57
CA GLY A 329 17.24 -5.25 -13.73
C GLY A 329 16.16 -6.31 -13.54
N ASP A 330 15.67 -6.51 -12.32
CA ASP A 330 14.67 -7.53 -12.04
C ASP A 330 13.32 -7.13 -12.66
N PRO A 331 12.52 -8.12 -13.08
CA PRO A 331 11.14 -7.90 -13.47
C PRO A 331 10.37 -7.13 -12.40
N TYR A 332 9.49 -6.22 -12.83
CA TYR A 332 8.79 -5.33 -11.91
C TYR A 332 7.35 -5.11 -12.34
N HIS A 333 6.51 -4.74 -11.37
CA HIS A 333 5.24 -4.04 -11.61
C HIS A 333 5.24 -2.74 -10.83
N ARG A 334 4.76 -1.68 -11.45
CA ARG A 334 4.68 -0.35 -10.86
C ARG A 334 3.26 0.17 -10.96
N TRP A 335 2.83 0.85 -9.91
CA TRP A 335 1.58 1.60 -9.89
C TRP A 335 1.84 3.05 -9.55
N TYR A 336 1.14 3.93 -10.25
CA TYR A 336 1.05 5.37 -9.97
C TYR A 336 -0.43 5.71 -9.80
N TYR A 337 -0.78 6.34 -8.68
CA TYR A 337 -2.15 6.81 -8.40
C TYR A 337 -2.15 8.31 -8.17
N SER A 338 -2.99 9.03 -8.91
CA SER A 338 -3.31 10.44 -8.72
C SER A 338 -4.76 10.54 -8.22
N ILE A 339 -4.91 10.79 -6.92
CA ILE A 339 -6.20 10.83 -6.21
C ILE A 339 -6.65 12.28 -6.04
N HIS A 340 -7.85 12.60 -6.52
CA HIS A 340 -8.46 13.92 -6.41
C HIS A 340 -9.59 13.93 -5.38
N ARG A 341 -9.86 15.11 -4.79
CA ARG A 341 -10.87 15.30 -3.72
C ARG A 341 -12.31 14.98 -4.13
N ASP A 342 -12.56 14.87 -5.43
CA ASP A 342 -13.88 14.60 -6.01
C ASP A 342 -14.05 13.12 -6.42
N GLY A 343 -13.18 12.23 -5.92
CA GLY A 343 -13.32 10.79 -6.12
C GLY A 343 -12.80 10.28 -7.45
N ARG A 344 -12.21 11.14 -8.30
CA ARG A 344 -11.45 10.68 -9.46
C ARG A 344 -10.06 10.20 -9.02
N VAL A 345 -9.71 9.00 -9.44
CA VAL A 345 -8.41 8.37 -9.24
C VAL A 345 -7.88 7.99 -10.60
N TYR A 346 -6.84 8.66 -11.04
CA TYR A 346 -6.14 8.30 -12.27
C TYR A 346 -5.05 7.32 -11.90
N VAL A 347 -5.03 6.17 -12.57
CA VAL A 347 -4.11 5.08 -12.26
C VAL A 347 -3.33 4.69 -13.50
N GLU A 348 -2.03 4.52 -13.31
CA GLU A 348 -1.15 3.88 -14.27
C GLU A 348 -0.60 2.60 -13.65
N CYS A 349 -0.54 1.55 -14.46
CA CYS A 349 0.08 0.29 -14.13
C CYS A 349 0.97 -0.15 -15.28
N SER A 350 2.24 -0.38 -14.98
CA SER A 350 3.21 -0.83 -15.97
C SER A 350 4.11 -1.90 -15.38
N GLY A 351 4.75 -2.67 -16.24
CA GLY A 351 5.70 -3.65 -15.76
C GLY A 351 6.11 -4.69 -16.77
N THR A 352 6.80 -5.71 -16.28
CA THR A 352 7.25 -6.86 -17.04
C THR A 352 6.15 -7.91 -17.11
N ALA A 353 5.84 -8.35 -18.32
CA ALA A 353 5.06 -9.55 -18.57
C ALA A 353 5.96 -10.76 -18.31
N LEU A 354 5.83 -11.37 -17.12
CA LEU A 354 6.62 -12.52 -16.74
C LEU A 354 6.02 -13.81 -17.31
N GLY A 355 6.91 -14.72 -17.70
CA GLY A 355 6.54 -16.01 -18.29
C GLY A 355 6.48 -15.97 -19.82
N GLN A 356 6.78 -17.10 -20.44
CA GLN A 356 6.30 -17.37 -21.80
C GLN A 356 4.78 -17.47 -21.74
N THR A 357 4.07 -16.35 -21.58
CA THR A 357 2.66 -16.37 -21.97
C THR A 357 2.69 -16.75 -23.45
N ALA A 358 2.15 -17.92 -23.79
CA ALA A 358 2.13 -18.41 -25.18
C ALA A 358 1.52 -17.36 -26.14
N THR A 359 0.82 -16.37 -25.58
CA THR A 359 0.13 -15.28 -26.25
C THR A 359 0.80 -13.91 -26.22
N GLY A 360 1.77 -13.62 -25.34
CA GLY A 360 2.31 -12.25 -25.16
C GLY A 360 1.25 -11.22 -24.69
N ARG A 361 0.43 -11.59 -23.70
CA ARG A 361 -0.73 -10.80 -23.25
C ARG A 361 -0.87 -10.79 -21.73
N ILE A 362 -1.32 -9.67 -21.18
CA ILE A 362 -1.58 -9.48 -19.75
C ILE A 362 -3.05 -9.11 -19.55
N ALA A 363 -3.70 -9.78 -18.61
CA ALA A 363 -5.04 -9.46 -18.13
C ALA A 363 -4.96 -8.48 -16.97
N ILE A 364 -5.60 -7.32 -17.11
CA ILE A 364 -5.76 -6.28 -16.09
C ILE A 364 -7.18 -6.35 -15.54
N SER A 365 -7.30 -6.74 -14.27
CA SER A 365 -8.62 -6.92 -13.63
C SER A 365 -8.91 -5.84 -12.59
N PHE A 366 -10.18 -5.48 -12.51
CA PHE A 366 -10.76 -4.66 -11.44
C PHE A 366 -11.88 -5.45 -10.77
N CYS A 367 -11.92 -5.45 -9.45
CA CYS A 367 -12.79 -6.35 -8.68
C CYS A 367 -13.34 -5.70 -7.42
N CYS A 368 -14.62 -5.94 -7.16
CA CYS A 368 -15.32 -5.58 -5.92
C CYS A 368 -15.88 -6.83 -5.24
N ASP A 369 -16.33 -6.67 -4.00
CA ASP A 369 -16.99 -7.74 -3.25
C ASP A 369 -18.41 -7.94 -3.76
N ALA A 370 -18.74 -9.15 -4.24
CA ALA A 370 -20.09 -9.43 -4.72
C ALA A 370 -21.13 -9.36 -3.58
N SER A 371 -20.72 -9.62 -2.33
CA SER A 371 -21.61 -9.58 -1.17
C SER A 371 -22.06 -8.16 -0.80
N THR A 372 -21.37 -7.14 -1.29
CA THR A 372 -21.73 -5.72 -1.07
C THR A 372 -22.81 -5.22 -2.04
N GLY A 373 -23.33 -6.11 -2.90
CA GLY A 373 -24.47 -5.87 -3.78
C GLY A 373 -24.11 -5.26 -5.13
N PHE A 374 -22.83 -5.20 -5.50
CA PHE A 374 -22.42 -4.71 -6.81
C PHE A 374 -22.91 -5.60 -7.94
N GLN A 375 -23.48 -4.96 -8.94
CA GLN A 375 -23.75 -5.52 -10.26
C GLN A 375 -22.73 -4.94 -11.23
N THR A 376 -22.03 -5.81 -11.95
CA THR A 376 -21.03 -5.39 -12.92
C THR A 376 -21.63 -5.33 -14.31
N GLN A 377 -21.39 -4.21 -14.99
CA GLN A 377 -21.80 -4.00 -16.37
C GLN A 377 -20.59 -3.54 -17.17
N MET A 378 -20.19 -4.35 -18.16
CA MET A 378 -19.27 -3.90 -19.21
C MET A 378 -20.12 -3.23 -20.29
N VAL A 379 -19.85 -1.95 -20.53
CA VAL A 379 -20.65 -1.12 -21.42
C VAL A 379 -19.82 -0.77 -22.64
N SER A 380 -20.28 -1.21 -23.81
CA SER A 380 -19.80 -0.72 -25.10
C SER A 380 -20.66 0.48 -25.53
N PRO A 381 -20.10 1.68 -25.71
CA PRO A 381 -20.83 2.81 -26.26
C PRO A 381 -21.41 2.44 -27.63
N ALA A 382 -22.71 2.69 -27.84
CA ALA A 382 -23.35 2.39 -29.12
C ALA A 382 -22.67 3.20 -30.25
N GLN A 383 -22.04 2.50 -31.21
CA GLN A 383 -21.64 3.13 -32.46
C GLN A 383 -22.86 3.29 -33.38
N PRO A 384 -23.08 4.49 -33.97
CA PRO A 384 -24.04 4.66 -35.04
C PRO A 384 -23.46 4.09 -36.34
N ASP A 385 -23.40 2.77 -36.49
CA ASP A 385 -23.58 2.01 -37.74
C ASP A 385 -23.11 0.56 -37.59
N THR A 386 -24.05 -0.35 -37.81
CA THR A 386 -23.83 -1.80 -37.83
C THR A 386 -23.03 -2.20 -39.07
N THR A 387 -21.75 -2.55 -38.93
CA THR A 387 -21.00 -3.53 -39.78
C THR A 387 -19.51 -3.67 -39.44
N ARG A 388 -18.96 -2.94 -38.46
CA ARG A 388 -17.60 -3.18 -37.95
C ARG A 388 -17.61 -4.05 -36.70
N ALA A 389 -16.64 -4.97 -36.61
CA ALA A 389 -16.34 -5.72 -35.40
C ALA A 389 -16.25 -4.77 -34.20
N ALA A 390 -16.71 -5.21 -33.02
CA ALA A 390 -16.73 -4.43 -31.79
C ALA A 390 -15.40 -3.69 -31.55
N THR A 391 -15.36 -2.41 -31.93
CA THR A 391 -14.33 -1.46 -31.51
C THR A 391 -14.87 -0.89 -30.20
N GLY A 392 -14.38 -1.34 -29.05
CA GLY A 392 -13.09 -0.87 -28.56
C GLY A 392 -13.25 0.46 -27.82
N ASP A 393 -14.34 0.66 -27.07
CA ASP A 393 -14.53 1.78 -26.14
C ASP A 393 -15.20 1.32 -24.84
N ASP A 394 -14.94 0.09 -24.41
CA ASP A 394 -15.64 -0.47 -23.28
C ASP A 394 -15.19 0.18 -21.96
N PHE A 395 -16.16 0.51 -21.12
CA PHE A 395 -15.91 0.90 -19.74
C PHE A 395 -16.67 -0.03 -18.80
N LEU A 396 -16.25 -0.05 -17.55
CA LEU A 396 -16.82 -0.92 -16.53
C LEU A 396 -17.53 -0.09 -15.48
N LEU A 397 -18.78 -0.44 -15.22
CA LEU A 397 -19.57 0.14 -14.14
C LEU A 397 -19.91 -0.96 -13.14
N PHE A 398 -19.54 -0.76 -11.88
CA PHE A 398 -20.10 -1.50 -10.77
C PHE A 398 -21.12 -0.60 -10.10
N SER A 399 -22.40 -0.91 -10.29
CA SER A 399 -23.49 -0.18 -9.68
C SER A 399 -24.20 -1.03 -8.63
N ARG A 400 -24.87 -0.38 -7.68
CA ARG A 400 -25.72 -1.08 -6.71
C ARG A 400 -27.20 -0.87 -7.00
N PRO A 401 -28.09 -1.81 -6.62
CA PRO A 401 -29.52 -1.73 -6.95
C PRO A 401 -30.23 -0.51 -6.34
N THR A 402 -29.74 -0.01 -5.20
CA THR A 402 -30.32 1.16 -4.53
C THR A 402 -29.57 2.40 -4.99
N LYS A 403 -30.28 3.34 -5.60
CA LYS A 403 -29.72 4.61 -6.08
C LYS A 403 -29.03 5.40 -4.98
N GLY A 404 -28.00 6.16 -5.35
CA GLY A 404 -27.28 7.03 -4.41
C GLY A 404 -26.36 6.25 -3.47
N GLN A 405 -26.01 5.02 -3.84
CA GLN A 405 -25.01 4.23 -3.15
C GLN A 405 -23.69 4.34 -3.91
N ALA A 406 -22.55 4.36 -3.20
CA ALA A 406 -21.23 4.39 -3.85
C ALA A 406 -21.11 3.35 -4.97
N ASP A 407 -20.86 3.86 -6.17
CA ASP A 407 -20.65 3.11 -7.40
C ASP A 407 -19.20 3.29 -7.86
N LEU A 408 -18.73 2.37 -8.70
CA LEU A 408 -17.38 2.38 -9.24
C LEU A 408 -17.43 2.43 -10.76
N LEU A 409 -16.91 3.50 -11.34
CA LEU A 409 -16.65 3.60 -12.77
C LEU A 409 -15.16 3.36 -13.05
N VAL A 410 -14.85 2.51 -14.01
CA VAL A 410 -13.49 2.30 -14.52
C VAL A 410 -13.46 2.52 -16.03
N ALA A 411 -12.65 3.47 -16.47
CA ALA A 411 -12.49 3.87 -17.86
C ALA A 411 -11.02 3.77 -18.28
N PRO A 412 -10.59 2.71 -18.99
CA PRO A 412 -9.27 2.65 -19.59
C PRO A 412 -9.04 3.82 -20.56
N PHE A 413 -7.81 4.34 -20.63
CA PHE A 413 -7.43 5.41 -21.56
C PHE A 413 -7.47 4.93 -23.02
N LYS A 414 -6.66 3.92 -23.34
CA LYS A 414 -6.67 3.20 -24.63
C LYS A 414 -7.42 1.90 -24.46
N THR A 415 -8.03 1.40 -25.53
CA THR A 415 -8.93 0.25 -25.41
C THR A 415 -8.27 -1.09 -25.74
N PRO A 416 -7.93 -1.89 -24.72
CA PRO A 416 -7.60 -3.30 -24.88
C PRO A 416 -8.82 -4.16 -25.26
N LEU A 417 -8.57 -5.40 -25.69
CA LEU A 417 -9.61 -6.42 -25.82
C LEU A 417 -10.24 -6.67 -24.43
N SER A 418 -11.55 -6.55 -24.31
CA SER A 418 -12.28 -6.62 -23.04
C SER A 418 -13.00 -7.96 -22.85
N SER A 419 -13.17 -8.38 -21.60
CA SER A 419 -14.14 -9.40 -21.23
C SER A 419 -14.70 -9.13 -19.83
N ALA A 420 -16.02 -9.16 -19.69
CA ALA A 420 -16.66 -9.21 -18.38
C ALA A 420 -16.68 -10.66 -17.91
N SER A 421 -16.36 -10.90 -16.63
CA SER A 421 -16.57 -12.21 -16.03
C SER A 421 -17.37 -12.05 -14.75
N ASP A 422 -18.58 -12.58 -14.73
CA ASP A 422 -19.35 -12.68 -13.51
C ASP A 422 -18.86 -13.86 -12.68
N SER A 423 -18.51 -13.57 -11.42
CA SER A 423 -18.20 -14.51 -10.35
C SER A 423 -17.04 -15.48 -10.61
N THR A 424 -15.90 -15.23 -9.96
CA THR A 424 -14.97 -16.32 -9.64
C THR A 424 -15.56 -17.17 -8.50
N PRO A 425 -15.04 -18.39 -8.25
CA PRO A 425 -15.42 -19.16 -7.07
C PRO A 425 -15.22 -18.44 -5.71
N ASP A 426 -14.54 -17.28 -5.70
CA ASP A 426 -14.18 -16.50 -4.50
C ASP A 426 -15.17 -15.36 -4.16
N SER A 427 -16.42 -15.38 -4.63
CA SER A 427 -17.45 -14.37 -4.28
C SER A 427 -17.12 -12.91 -4.64
N ARG A 428 -16.30 -12.69 -5.67
CA ARG A 428 -15.96 -11.35 -6.18
C ARG A 428 -16.55 -11.14 -7.57
N THR A 429 -16.97 -9.91 -7.84
CA THR A 429 -17.39 -9.49 -9.19
C THR A 429 -16.25 -8.69 -9.82
N CYS A 430 -15.89 -9.00 -11.06
CA CYS A 430 -14.73 -8.42 -11.73
C CYS A 430 -15.01 -8.06 -13.19
N GLY A 431 -14.34 -7.03 -13.68
CA GLY A 431 -14.19 -6.80 -15.12
C GLY A 431 -12.71 -6.79 -15.50
N THR A 432 -12.43 -7.32 -16.68
CA THR A 432 -11.06 -7.57 -17.11
C THR A 432 -10.82 -7.07 -18.52
N TRP A 433 -9.62 -6.53 -18.73
CA TRP A 433 -9.10 -6.13 -20.02
C TRP A 433 -7.81 -6.88 -20.32
N VAL A 434 -7.56 -7.16 -21.60
CA VAL A 434 -6.36 -7.85 -22.08
C VAL A 434 -5.51 -6.86 -22.86
N VAL A 435 -4.39 -6.48 -22.29
CA VAL A 435 -3.39 -5.64 -22.92
C VAL A 435 -2.34 -6.49 -23.64
N GLY A 436 -1.88 -6.00 -24.79
CA GLY A 436 -0.72 -6.58 -25.46
C GLY A 436 0.57 -6.25 -24.72
N THR A 437 1.64 -6.95 -25.05
CA THR A 437 2.98 -6.68 -24.53
C THR A 437 3.92 -6.30 -25.66
N GLU A 438 4.76 -5.30 -25.43
CA GLU A 438 5.85 -4.90 -26.33
C GLU A 438 7.18 -5.12 -25.62
N GLU A 439 8.12 -5.85 -26.22
CA GLU A 439 9.41 -6.18 -25.59
C GLU A 439 9.25 -6.77 -24.16
N GLN A 440 8.23 -7.61 -23.97
CA GLN A 440 7.84 -8.19 -22.67
C GLN A 440 7.43 -7.15 -21.61
N ARG A 441 7.04 -5.95 -22.01
CA ARG A 441 6.51 -4.92 -21.13
C ARG A 441 5.05 -4.66 -21.45
N PHE A 442 4.30 -4.29 -20.43
CA PHE A 442 2.93 -3.81 -20.58
C PHE A 442 2.76 -2.44 -19.92
N GLY A 443 1.80 -1.70 -20.43
CA GLY A 443 1.33 -0.44 -19.84
C GLY A 443 -0.19 -0.40 -19.89
N PHE A 444 -0.78 0.13 -18.83
CA PHE A 444 -2.21 0.32 -18.69
C PHE A 444 -2.47 1.60 -17.93
N ALA A 445 -3.38 2.43 -18.43
CA ALA A 445 -3.83 3.63 -17.74
C ALA A 445 -5.36 3.68 -17.73
N ALA A 446 -5.93 4.16 -16.65
CA ALA A 446 -7.38 4.32 -16.52
C ALA A 446 -7.74 5.45 -15.55
N MET A 447 -8.93 6.01 -15.75
CA MET A 447 -9.63 6.75 -14.72
C MET A 447 -10.54 5.79 -13.96
N ILE A 448 -10.42 5.81 -12.65
CA ILE A 448 -11.38 5.23 -11.71
C ILE A 448 -12.18 6.37 -11.08
N ARG A 449 -13.49 6.19 -10.88
CA ARG A 449 -14.31 7.12 -10.10
C ARG A 449 -15.06 6.37 -9.01
N ILE A 450 -14.81 6.78 -7.76
CA ILE A 450 -15.34 6.17 -6.52
C ILE A 450 -16.32 7.09 -5.76
N TRP A 451 -16.49 8.32 -6.24
CA TRP A 451 -17.42 9.31 -5.71
C TRP A 451 -17.70 10.35 -6.82
N PRO A 452 -18.87 11.02 -6.85
CA PRO A 452 -20.07 10.81 -6.02
C PRO A 452 -20.76 9.45 -6.22
N PRO A 453 -21.63 9.04 -5.28
CA PRO A 453 -22.32 7.75 -5.29
C PRO A 453 -23.57 7.72 -6.19
N ASP A 454 -23.62 8.53 -7.25
CA ASP A 454 -24.81 8.71 -8.09
C ASP A 454 -24.57 8.32 -9.55
N ILE A 455 -23.53 7.52 -9.82
CA ILE A 455 -23.22 6.98 -11.15
C ILE A 455 -24.02 5.68 -11.35
N ASP A 456 -25.32 5.74 -11.11
CA ASP A 456 -26.18 4.54 -10.99
C ASP A 456 -26.44 3.85 -12.34
N SER A 457 -26.01 4.43 -13.48
CA SER A 457 -26.34 3.93 -14.82
C SER A 457 -25.28 4.23 -15.90
N PRO A 458 -25.21 3.39 -16.96
CA PRO A 458 -24.36 3.63 -18.12
C PRO A 458 -24.55 5.01 -18.77
N GLU A 459 -25.78 5.53 -18.81
CA GLU A 459 -26.09 6.83 -19.41
C GLU A 459 -25.48 8.00 -18.64
N LEU A 460 -25.35 7.86 -17.31
CA LEU A 460 -24.68 8.85 -16.46
C LEU A 460 -23.15 8.71 -16.52
N ALA A 461 -22.65 7.47 -16.64
CA ALA A 461 -21.22 7.19 -16.75
C ALA A 461 -20.63 7.63 -18.10
N ALA A 462 -21.32 7.38 -19.22
CA ALA A 462 -20.77 7.53 -20.56
C ALA A 462 -20.22 8.95 -20.88
N PRO A 463 -20.89 10.06 -20.50
CA PRO A 463 -20.32 11.40 -20.67
C PRO A 463 -19.00 11.60 -19.92
N MET A 464 -18.85 11.02 -18.73
CA MET A 464 -17.62 11.11 -17.93
C MET A 464 -16.48 10.30 -18.54
N VAL A 465 -16.79 9.11 -19.07
CA VAL A 465 -15.83 8.26 -19.81
C VAL A 465 -15.35 8.99 -21.06
N ALA A 466 -16.28 9.57 -21.82
CA ALA A 466 -15.96 10.33 -23.01
C ALA A 466 -15.09 11.56 -22.66
N ASP A 467 -15.39 12.24 -21.56
CA ASP A 467 -14.62 13.39 -21.06
C ASP A 467 -13.17 13.04 -20.74
N TYR A 468 -12.94 11.85 -20.18
CA TYR A 468 -11.59 11.35 -19.88
C TYR A 468 -10.83 10.92 -21.13
N ARG A 469 -11.42 10.08 -21.99
CA ARG A 469 -10.73 9.49 -23.14
C ARG A 469 -10.46 10.45 -24.29
N HIS A 470 -11.35 11.41 -24.46
CA HIS A 470 -11.29 12.37 -25.56
C HIS A 470 -11.51 13.76 -24.97
N PRO A 471 -10.58 14.24 -24.14
CA PRO A 471 -10.76 15.50 -23.45
C PRO A 471 -10.98 16.63 -24.46
N LEU A 472 -11.78 17.63 -24.08
CA LEU A 472 -12.14 18.71 -25.02
C LEU A 472 -10.86 19.44 -25.45
N PRO A 473 -10.57 19.58 -26.75
CA PRO A 473 -9.47 20.42 -27.20
C PRO A 473 -9.70 21.86 -26.76
N LEU A 474 -8.76 22.41 -26.00
CA LEU A 474 -8.86 23.76 -25.47
C LEU A 474 -8.49 24.77 -26.57
N GLN A 475 -9.31 25.81 -26.73
CA GLN A 475 -8.96 26.93 -27.60
C GLN A 475 -8.07 27.89 -26.81
N ILE A 476 -6.84 28.08 -27.28
CA ILE A 476 -5.85 28.94 -26.64
C ILE A 476 -5.79 30.28 -27.38
N ASP A 477 -6.26 31.35 -26.74
CA ASP A 477 -6.16 32.72 -27.25
C ASP A 477 -4.80 33.35 -26.87
N ALA A 478 -4.21 32.95 -25.72
CA ALA A 478 -2.86 33.33 -25.27
C ALA A 478 -2.26 32.25 -24.35
N GLY A 479 -0.94 32.09 -24.35
CA GLY A 479 -0.25 30.98 -23.67
C GLY A 479 -0.14 29.74 -24.55
N GLN A 480 0.17 28.59 -23.94
CA GLN A 480 0.22 27.32 -24.65
C GLN A 480 -0.10 26.10 -23.77
N LEU A 481 -0.49 25.01 -24.43
CA LEU A 481 -0.58 23.68 -23.81
C LEU A 481 0.79 23.01 -23.86
N VAL A 482 1.24 22.49 -22.72
CA VAL A 482 2.45 21.67 -22.63
C VAL A 482 2.05 20.23 -22.88
N ARG A 483 2.59 19.65 -23.95
CA ARG A 483 2.24 18.30 -24.46
C ARG A 483 3.31 17.25 -24.16
N THR A 484 4.26 17.60 -23.31
CA THR A 484 5.41 16.76 -22.95
C THR A 484 5.36 16.36 -21.48
N ASP A 485 4.19 16.47 -20.85
CA ASP A 485 4.00 15.99 -19.49
C ASP A 485 4.15 14.46 -19.47
N PRO A 486 4.86 13.87 -18.49
CA PRO A 486 5.05 12.42 -18.47
C PRO A 486 3.76 11.58 -18.47
N GLY A 487 2.65 12.15 -18.00
CA GLY A 487 1.34 11.48 -17.97
C GLY A 487 0.42 11.82 -19.15
N ASP A 488 0.88 12.60 -20.14
CA ASP A 488 0.16 12.92 -21.39
C ASP A 488 0.59 11.92 -22.47
N PHE A 489 -0.19 10.87 -22.66
CA PHE A 489 0.18 9.70 -23.43
C PHE A 489 -0.11 9.80 -24.93
N ASP A 490 -0.90 10.78 -25.36
CA ASP A 490 -1.16 11.07 -26.77
C ASP A 490 -0.71 12.46 -27.23
N ASN A 491 -0.14 13.25 -26.33
CA ASN A 491 0.42 14.58 -26.55
C ASN A 491 -0.65 15.61 -26.95
N ASP A 492 -1.87 15.49 -26.41
CA ASP A 492 -2.96 16.43 -26.65
C ASP A 492 -2.97 17.63 -25.67
N GLY A 493 -2.18 17.57 -24.60
CA GLY A 493 -2.06 18.57 -23.54
C GLY A 493 -2.86 18.24 -22.27
N PHE A 494 -3.60 17.13 -22.24
CA PHE A 494 -4.25 16.55 -21.08
C PHE A 494 -3.47 15.32 -20.59
N SER A 495 -3.06 15.34 -19.33
CA SER A 495 -2.37 14.22 -18.69
C SER A 495 -3.39 13.17 -18.25
N GLU A 496 -3.46 12.00 -18.92
CA GLU A 496 -4.38 10.92 -18.53
C GLU A 496 -3.95 10.15 -17.30
N GLY A 497 -2.65 10.15 -17.01
CA GLY A 497 -2.09 9.66 -15.75
C GLY A 497 -2.33 10.60 -14.57
N GLY A 498 -2.40 11.90 -14.86
CA GLY A 498 -2.54 12.95 -13.86
C GLY A 498 -3.97 13.45 -13.63
N GLY A 499 -4.79 13.48 -14.67
CA GLY A 499 -6.15 14.01 -14.68
C GLY A 499 -6.27 15.52 -14.86
N TYR A 500 -5.31 16.16 -15.53
CA TYR A 500 -5.26 17.62 -15.63
C TYR A 500 -4.68 18.09 -16.97
N TYR A 501 -5.05 19.29 -17.40
CA TYR A 501 -4.36 19.97 -18.52
C TYR A 501 -3.09 20.65 -18.03
N VAL A 502 -2.06 20.71 -18.87
CA VAL A 502 -0.82 21.42 -18.56
C VAL A 502 -0.72 22.69 -19.38
N LEU A 503 -0.61 23.83 -18.68
CA LEU A 503 -0.58 25.17 -19.26
C LEU A 503 0.77 25.83 -18.99
N GLN A 504 1.18 26.68 -19.93
CA GLN A 504 2.29 27.61 -19.75
C GLN A 504 1.86 29.02 -20.21
N LEU A 505 2.29 30.03 -19.47
CA LEU A 505 1.95 31.43 -19.75
C LEU A 505 2.71 31.94 -20.99
N ASP A 506 2.07 32.82 -21.76
CA ASP A 506 2.76 33.68 -22.73
C ASP A 506 3.09 35.00 -22.05
N GLY A 507 4.38 35.20 -21.75
CA GLY A 507 4.85 36.31 -20.93
C GLY A 507 4.26 36.25 -19.52
N ALA A 508 3.17 36.98 -19.29
CA ALA A 508 2.48 37.08 -18.00
C ALA A 508 1.02 36.60 -18.04
N ILE A 509 0.52 36.13 -19.19
CA ILE A 509 -0.91 35.89 -19.42
C ILE A 509 -1.11 34.52 -20.08
N ALA A 510 -2.19 33.83 -19.70
CA ALA A 510 -2.79 32.80 -20.53
C ALA A 510 -4.31 33.03 -20.62
N LYS A 511 -4.88 32.74 -21.79
CA LYS A 511 -6.31 32.92 -22.06
C LYS A 511 -6.81 31.71 -22.82
N ILE A 512 -7.74 30.98 -22.21
CA ILE A 512 -8.24 29.71 -22.70
C ILE A 512 -9.77 29.76 -22.76
N ARG A 513 -10.34 29.29 -23.87
CA ARG A 513 -11.78 29.07 -24.00
C ARG A 513 -12.11 27.59 -23.98
N ILE A 514 -13.09 27.24 -23.18
CA ILE A 514 -13.60 25.89 -23.00
C ILE A 514 -15.02 25.87 -23.57
N ASP A 515 -15.21 25.20 -24.71
CA ASP A 515 -16.52 25.06 -25.36
C ASP A 515 -17.34 23.91 -24.73
N GLY A 516 -17.95 24.20 -23.58
CA GLY A 516 -18.83 23.26 -22.88
C GLY A 516 -20.12 22.92 -23.65
N HIS A 517 -20.48 23.66 -24.70
CA HIS A 517 -21.64 23.33 -25.55
C HIS A 517 -21.35 22.14 -26.45
N ARG A 518 -20.11 22.04 -26.95
CA ARG A 518 -19.66 20.92 -27.76
C ARG A 518 -19.51 19.65 -26.93
N LYS A 519 -18.95 19.74 -25.72
CA LYS A 519 -18.75 18.61 -24.83
C LYS A 519 -18.64 19.06 -23.37
N LEU A 520 -19.36 18.36 -22.48
CA LEU A 520 -19.28 18.61 -21.04
C LEU A 520 -17.85 18.36 -20.53
N ARG A 521 -17.33 19.25 -19.69
CA ARG A 521 -16.11 19.00 -18.89
C ARG A 521 -16.46 18.84 -17.43
N PHE A 522 -16.04 17.74 -16.82
CA PHE A 522 -16.32 17.47 -15.41
C PHE A 522 -15.17 17.93 -14.53
N SER A 523 -15.38 19.04 -13.82
CA SER A 523 -14.46 19.63 -12.84
C SER A 523 -13.01 19.67 -13.31
N PRO A 524 -12.69 20.29 -14.46
CA PRO A 524 -11.35 20.18 -15.04
C PRO A 524 -10.28 20.76 -14.11
N VAL A 525 -9.15 20.06 -14.04
CA VAL A 525 -7.98 20.45 -13.26
C VAL A 525 -6.89 20.94 -14.22
N PHE A 526 -6.12 21.92 -13.78
CA PHE A 526 -5.07 22.54 -14.55
C PHE A 526 -3.79 22.61 -13.73
N LYS A 527 -2.67 22.29 -14.37
CA LYS A 527 -1.31 22.51 -13.87
C LYS A 527 -0.68 23.63 -14.68
N LEU A 528 -0.24 24.68 -14.02
CA LEU A 528 0.48 25.81 -14.62
C LEU A 528 1.97 25.67 -14.27
N VAL A 529 2.81 25.51 -15.29
CA VAL A 529 4.26 25.33 -15.13
C VAL A 529 5.01 26.67 -15.21
N ASP A 530 6.27 26.67 -14.76
CA ASP A 530 7.18 27.84 -14.80
C ASP A 530 6.68 29.08 -14.05
N VAL A 531 5.97 28.88 -12.94
CA VAL A 531 5.37 29.96 -12.13
C VAL A 531 5.87 30.05 -10.69
N ALA A 532 6.88 29.26 -10.30
CA ALA A 532 7.39 29.21 -8.93
C ALA A 532 7.74 30.59 -8.32
N ASN A 533 8.22 31.53 -9.14
CA ASN A 533 8.62 32.88 -8.72
C ASN A 533 7.61 33.98 -9.13
N ARG A 534 6.33 33.62 -9.26
CA ARG A 534 5.28 34.52 -9.72
C ARG A 534 4.08 34.50 -8.79
N ASP A 535 3.51 35.67 -8.54
CA ASP A 535 2.16 35.80 -8.04
C ASP A 535 1.21 35.52 -9.22
N VAL A 536 0.25 34.61 -9.04
CA VAL A 536 -0.68 34.18 -10.09
C VAL A 536 -2.12 34.43 -9.66
N TRP A 537 -2.92 35.01 -10.55
CA TRP A 537 -4.36 35.19 -10.39
C TRP A 537 -5.09 34.45 -11.49
N ILE A 538 -6.13 33.72 -11.11
CA ILE A 538 -6.90 32.86 -12.00
C ILE A 538 -8.34 33.33 -11.96
N TYR A 539 -8.93 33.56 -13.13
CA TYR A 539 -10.30 34.01 -13.30
C TYR A 539 -11.05 33.06 -14.23
N VAL A 540 -12.26 32.69 -13.82
CA VAL A 540 -13.20 31.93 -14.65
C VAL A 540 -14.45 32.77 -14.85
N ASP A 541 -14.73 33.13 -16.09
CA ASP A 541 -15.77 34.10 -16.46
C ASP A 541 -15.72 35.38 -15.60
N GLY A 542 -14.50 35.90 -15.40
CA GLY A 542 -14.24 37.09 -14.58
C GLY A 542 -14.30 36.90 -13.06
N ARG A 543 -14.61 35.69 -12.55
CA ARG A 543 -14.61 35.38 -11.12
C ARG A 543 -13.29 34.74 -10.71
N GLN A 544 -12.63 35.30 -9.69
CA GLN A 544 -11.36 34.78 -9.23
C GLN A 544 -11.51 33.41 -8.54
N ILE A 545 -10.72 32.43 -8.96
CA ILE A 545 -10.48 31.20 -8.22
C ILE A 545 -9.31 31.45 -7.28
N ARG A 546 -9.54 31.21 -5.97
CA ARG A 546 -8.52 31.34 -4.92
C ARG A 546 -7.99 30.01 -4.41
N ASP A 547 -8.67 28.93 -4.79
CA ASP A 547 -8.31 27.57 -4.42
C ASP A 547 -7.21 27.07 -5.37
N THR A 548 -5.99 27.51 -5.09
CA THR A 548 -4.78 27.22 -5.87
C THR A 548 -3.70 26.68 -4.95
N VAL A 549 -2.91 25.72 -5.43
CA VAL A 549 -1.85 25.10 -4.64
C VAL A 549 -0.57 25.01 -5.46
N LEU A 550 0.58 25.36 -4.89
CA LEU A 550 1.88 25.04 -5.46
C LEU A 550 2.27 23.60 -5.09
N ASP A 551 2.72 22.82 -6.06
CA ASP A 551 3.36 21.52 -5.81
C ASP A 551 4.84 21.69 -5.46
N GLU A 552 5.50 20.57 -5.17
CA GLU A 552 6.91 20.53 -4.72
C GLU A 552 7.88 21.02 -5.80
N ASP A 553 7.48 20.92 -7.08
CA ASP A 553 8.25 21.42 -8.23
C ASP A 553 7.97 22.90 -8.53
N GLY A 554 7.11 23.55 -7.74
CA GLY A 554 6.72 24.95 -7.92
C GLY A 554 5.72 25.18 -9.05
N ASN A 555 5.03 24.14 -9.52
CA ASN A 555 3.91 24.28 -10.45
C ASN A 555 2.63 24.61 -9.68
N LEU A 556 1.77 25.44 -10.26
CA LEU A 556 0.50 25.81 -9.64
C LEU A 556 -0.63 24.91 -10.16
N LEU A 557 -1.31 24.24 -9.25
CA LEU A 557 -2.50 23.43 -9.49
C LEU A 557 -3.77 24.18 -9.08
N PHE A 558 -4.81 24.07 -9.89
CA PHE A 558 -6.15 24.57 -9.58
C PHE A 558 -7.22 23.77 -10.29
N ALA A 559 -8.44 23.78 -9.74
CA ALA A 559 -9.59 23.12 -10.33
C ALA A 559 -10.70 24.14 -10.64
N VAL A 560 -11.39 23.95 -11.76
CA VAL A 560 -12.64 24.67 -12.04
C VAL A 560 -13.79 23.78 -11.56
N PRO A 561 -14.49 24.12 -10.46
CA PRO A 561 -15.46 23.23 -9.86
C PRO A 561 -16.74 23.10 -10.70
N GLY A 562 -17.39 21.93 -10.61
CA GLY A 562 -18.68 21.66 -11.25
C GLY A 562 -18.55 21.12 -12.67
N VAL A 563 -19.60 21.28 -13.48
CA VAL A 563 -19.63 20.84 -14.88
C VAL A 563 -19.64 22.07 -15.78
N ILE A 564 -18.70 22.14 -16.73
CA ILE A 564 -18.69 23.18 -17.76
C ILE A 564 -19.59 22.70 -18.91
N SER A 565 -20.77 23.31 -19.05
CA SER A 565 -21.78 22.97 -20.05
C SER A 565 -22.11 24.12 -21.02
N ARG A 566 -21.32 25.20 -20.96
CA ARG A 566 -21.41 26.37 -21.83
C ARG A 566 -20.00 26.86 -22.17
N GLU A 567 -19.88 27.81 -23.09
CA GLU A 567 -18.60 28.49 -23.30
C GLU A 567 -18.16 29.16 -21.99
N THR A 568 -16.94 28.84 -21.56
CA THR A 568 -16.31 29.38 -20.35
C THR A 568 -14.93 29.91 -20.70
N LEU A 569 -14.65 31.12 -20.22
CA LEU A 569 -13.38 31.78 -20.38
C LEU A 569 -12.52 31.62 -19.12
N LEU A 570 -11.34 31.06 -19.28
CA LEU A 570 -10.29 30.97 -18.27
C LEU A 570 -9.20 31.99 -18.58
N GLU A 571 -8.98 32.93 -17.66
CA GLU A 571 -7.95 33.97 -17.76
C GLU A 571 -6.97 33.81 -16.60
N ILE A 572 -5.69 33.71 -16.92
CA ILE A 572 -4.61 33.59 -15.96
C ILE A 572 -3.70 34.78 -16.16
N THR A 573 -3.43 35.52 -15.09
CA THR A 573 -2.46 36.62 -15.09
C THR A 573 -1.42 36.37 -14.01
N SER A 574 -0.20 36.84 -14.25
CA SER A 574 0.88 36.71 -13.28
C SER A 574 1.72 37.96 -13.18
N ARG A 575 2.41 38.10 -12.06
CA ARG A 575 3.43 39.12 -11.84
C ARG A 575 4.67 38.46 -11.25
N SER A 576 5.86 38.83 -11.72
CA SER A 576 7.10 38.40 -11.09
C SER A 576 7.16 38.88 -9.64
N VAL A 577 7.55 38.00 -8.73
CA VAL A 577 7.87 38.39 -7.36
C VAL A 577 9.21 39.10 -7.39
N ASP A 578 9.21 40.40 -7.10
CA ASP A 578 10.45 41.19 -7.00
C ASP A 578 11.31 40.58 -5.87
N ALA A 579 12.57 40.24 -6.17
CA ALA A 579 13.50 39.69 -5.18
C ALA A 579 13.66 40.71 -4.03
N LYS A 580 13.28 40.30 -2.81
CA LYS A 580 13.48 41.09 -1.60
C LYS A 580 14.93 41.13 -1.16
#